data_AF-A0A172UCW4-F1
#
_entry.id   AF-A0A172UCW4-F1
#
_cell.length_a   1.000
_cell.length_b   1.000
_cell.length_c   1.000
_cell.angle_alpha   90.00
_cell.angle_beta   90.00
_cell.angle_gamma   90.00
#
_symmetry.space_group_name_H-M   'P 1'
#
loop_
_entity.id
_entity.type
_entity.pdbx_description
1 polymer ?
#
loop_
_entity_poly.entity_id
_entity_poly.type
_entity_poly.pdbx_seq_one_letter_code
_entity_poly.pdbx_strand_id
1 'polypeptide(L)'
;MAGIWFFTNLLRSYGNGLSDSRQYDLDYRLTRQTAGNLFRQQYDYDSLGNMTLSNDETASLAQQNYTYDAVGELTALNHANPLQNQSYQYDTVGNRTRQYSPSGGTADYRYDPDSQQLLGTAMGSPATGQQLNHFRSDARGAIDRSQTELKSSYWNVFSTPVDYVYGADQRLVQINSGGSLLAGYAYDAFGRRVGKTRPGKPLHTFAYAGSQLLAENAGTPSHYAYLDGQALVRIDGSAANSPIYYFHNHPLGVPLKASNAAGQTVWAAQLQPFGLMQTTTNATSQNLRFPGQYFDAESGLHYNMARYYSPELGRYLQSDPIGLAGGINTYTYVRNNPLNRIDPEGLEDSGLNQICAPNGQGTTCTTGMRPPPEGTPINGPLSPVGIAATAAEAGLAACPVGRGVGLSKSSDRLLWGSWKDYQKISANGCEYAQVGDRLYTRHAVDRMQPGGLGTPAGGDGPGRSFSPNLIDEVISNGSSRSVTVNGVERTIYSSGTAEVVTEQGGRIVITVNPFRGGQ
;
A
#
# COMPACT_ATOMS: atom_id res chain seq x y z
N MET A 1 41.22 15.19 -21.14
CA MET A 1 40.06 15.01 -22.04
C MET A 1 38.84 15.51 -21.30
N ALA A 2 38.21 16.58 -21.78
CA ALA A 2 37.02 17.14 -21.16
C ALA A 2 35.84 16.18 -21.41
N GLY A 3 35.34 15.55 -20.36
CA GLY A 3 34.12 14.75 -20.41
C GLY A 3 32.93 15.68 -20.67
N ILE A 4 32.34 15.57 -21.84
CA ILE A 4 31.06 16.22 -22.17
C ILE A 4 29.99 15.51 -21.34
N TRP A 5 29.53 16.15 -20.28
CA TRP A 5 28.38 15.70 -19.50
C TRP A 5 27.11 16.01 -20.30
N PHE A 6 26.55 14.99 -20.96
CA PHE A 6 25.23 15.11 -21.57
C PHE A 6 24.17 15.01 -20.48
N PHE A 7 23.85 16.13 -19.83
CA PHE A 7 22.57 16.24 -19.11
C PHE A 7 21.49 16.42 -20.18
N THR A 8 20.60 15.44 -20.37
CA THR A 8 19.40 15.64 -21.18
C THR A 8 18.48 16.61 -20.42
N ASN A 9 18.56 17.89 -20.76
CA ASN A 9 17.63 18.90 -20.27
C ASN A 9 16.32 18.78 -21.06
N LEU A 10 15.26 18.33 -20.41
CA LEU A 10 13.91 18.46 -20.97
C LEU A 10 13.34 19.81 -20.53
N LEU A 11 12.78 20.55 -21.49
CA LEU A 11 12.10 21.82 -21.27
C LEU A 11 10.61 21.64 -21.57
N ARG A 12 9.77 22.00 -20.60
CA ARG A 12 8.31 22.02 -20.74
C ARG A 12 7.80 23.43 -20.39
N SER A 13 7.03 24.05 -21.28
CA SER A 13 6.41 25.35 -21.02
C SER A 13 4.97 25.18 -20.55
N TYR A 14 4.61 25.89 -19.47
CA TYR A 14 3.24 25.98 -18.98
C TYR A 14 2.51 27.14 -19.65
N GLY A 15 1.18 27.06 -19.69
CA GLY A 15 0.31 28.10 -20.27
C GLY A 15 0.31 29.43 -19.50
N ASN A 16 0.91 29.49 -18.31
CA ASN A 16 1.13 30.73 -17.54
C ASN A 16 2.53 31.35 -17.73
N GLY A 17 3.29 30.89 -18.73
CA GLY A 17 4.62 31.43 -19.07
C GLY A 17 5.78 30.90 -18.22
N LEU A 18 5.52 30.06 -17.20
CA LEU A 18 6.58 29.33 -16.51
C LEU A 18 7.17 28.25 -17.42
N SER A 19 8.47 27.99 -17.30
CA SER A 19 9.14 26.88 -17.98
C SER A 19 9.79 25.96 -16.96
N ASP A 20 9.46 24.68 -17.05
CA ASP A 20 9.98 23.58 -16.25
C ASP A 20 11.20 22.98 -16.95
N SER A 21 12.37 23.10 -16.31
CA SER A 21 13.61 22.46 -16.73
C SER A 21 13.88 21.25 -15.84
N ARG A 22 14.17 20.10 -16.45
CA ARG A 22 14.42 18.83 -15.77
C ARG A 22 15.79 18.28 -16.12
N GLN A 23 16.51 17.82 -15.10
CA GLN A 23 17.82 17.19 -15.20
C GLN A 23 17.75 15.76 -14.68
N TYR A 24 18.48 14.87 -15.34
CA TYR A 24 18.47 13.45 -15.04
C TYR A 24 19.89 12.92 -14.85
N ASP A 25 20.02 11.85 -14.08
CA ASP A 25 21.25 11.06 -14.04
C ASP A 25 21.30 10.03 -15.20
N LEU A 26 22.35 9.19 -15.22
CA LEU A 26 22.56 8.18 -16.26
C LEU A 26 21.54 7.02 -16.21
N ASP A 27 20.81 6.88 -15.09
CA ASP A 27 19.74 5.91 -14.92
C ASP A 27 18.35 6.52 -15.24
N TYR A 28 18.33 7.72 -15.83
CA TYR A 28 17.14 8.51 -16.16
C TYR A 28 16.26 8.86 -14.95
N ARG A 29 16.85 8.96 -13.76
CA ARG A 29 16.15 9.46 -12.56
C ARG A 29 16.26 10.98 -12.47
N LEU A 30 15.17 11.64 -12.10
CA LEU A 30 15.09 13.10 -12.01
C LEU A 30 15.93 13.60 -10.83
N THR A 31 17.05 14.29 -11.10
CA THR A 31 17.93 14.84 -10.06
C THR A 31 17.67 16.30 -9.77
N ARG A 32 17.13 17.03 -10.75
CA ARG A 32 16.75 18.44 -10.56
C ARG A 32 15.54 18.83 -11.38
N GLN A 33 14.68 19.64 -10.77
CA GLN A 33 13.53 20.25 -11.44
C GLN A 33 13.46 21.73 -11.11
N THR A 34 13.24 22.60 -12.10
CA THR A 34 13.20 24.06 -11.91
C THR A 34 12.12 24.70 -12.78
N ALA A 35 11.13 25.32 -12.13
CA ALA A 35 10.16 26.22 -12.75
C ALA A 35 10.35 27.65 -12.20
N GLY A 36 11.32 28.36 -12.80
CA GLY A 36 11.71 29.71 -12.38
C GLY A 36 12.14 29.77 -10.90
N ASN A 37 11.72 30.81 -10.20
CA ASN A 37 11.94 30.96 -8.75
C ASN A 37 10.85 30.31 -7.88
N LEU A 38 9.78 29.80 -8.50
CA LEU A 38 8.60 29.28 -7.81
C LEU A 38 8.80 27.84 -7.31
N PHE A 39 9.50 27.04 -8.11
CA PHE A 39 9.73 25.63 -7.83
C PHE A 39 11.17 25.28 -8.21
N ARG A 40 11.97 24.87 -7.21
CA ARG A 40 13.33 24.37 -7.42
C ARG A 40 13.54 23.18 -6.51
N GLN A 41 13.60 21.99 -7.09
CA GLN A 41 13.76 20.75 -6.36
C GLN A 41 15.07 20.08 -6.75
N GLN A 42 15.77 19.57 -5.75
CA GLN A 42 16.92 18.68 -5.92
C GLN A 42 16.59 17.31 -5.32
N TYR A 43 17.03 16.26 -6.00
CA TYR A 43 16.91 14.87 -5.59
C TYR A 43 18.22 14.14 -5.79
N ASP A 44 18.58 13.29 -4.83
CA ASP A 44 19.71 12.36 -4.93
C ASP A 44 19.23 10.94 -4.66
N TYR A 45 19.98 9.97 -5.17
CA TYR A 45 19.65 8.56 -5.09
C TYR A 45 20.87 7.72 -4.69
N ASP A 46 20.64 6.60 -4.01
CA ASP A 46 21.66 5.59 -3.80
C ASP A 46 21.88 4.70 -5.04
N SER A 47 22.85 3.78 -4.95
CA SER A 47 23.15 2.82 -6.02
C SER A 47 22.06 1.77 -6.24
N LEU A 48 21.09 1.65 -5.34
CA LEU A 48 19.96 0.72 -5.43
C LEU A 48 18.70 1.40 -6.00
N GLY A 49 18.77 2.70 -6.34
CA GLY A 49 17.62 3.42 -6.88
C GLY A 49 16.80 4.17 -5.83
N ASN A 50 17.13 4.09 -4.55
CA ASN A 50 16.33 4.74 -3.52
C ASN A 50 16.68 6.22 -3.39
N MET A 51 15.66 7.08 -3.36
CA MET A 51 15.81 8.51 -3.13
C MET A 51 16.39 8.77 -1.73
N THR A 52 17.58 9.33 -1.65
CA THR A 52 18.28 9.66 -0.40
C THR A 52 18.12 11.13 -0.01
N LEU A 53 17.74 11.99 -0.95
CA LEU A 53 17.54 13.42 -0.73
C LEU A 53 16.31 13.92 -1.47
N SER A 54 15.55 14.80 -0.82
CA SER A 54 14.62 15.74 -1.46
C SER A 54 14.82 17.12 -0.84
N ASN A 55 14.95 18.17 -1.67
CA ASN A 55 15.17 19.53 -1.18
C ASN A 55 14.45 20.57 -2.03
N ASP A 56 13.54 21.34 -1.41
CA ASP A 56 12.97 22.54 -2.01
C ASP A 56 13.89 23.75 -1.79
N GLU A 57 14.70 24.10 -2.80
CA GLU A 57 15.64 25.23 -2.77
C GLU A 57 14.94 26.61 -2.75
N THR A 58 13.60 26.65 -2.69
CA THR A 58 12.82 27.88 -2.52
C THR A 58 12.35 28.10 -1.08
N ALA A 59 12.51 27.11 -0.20
CA ALA A 59 12.08 27.17 1.19
C ALA A 59 13.27 26.95 2.16
N SER A 60 13.26 27.64 3.29
CA SER A 60 14.23 27.39 4.35
C SER A 60 13.89 26.10 5.11
N LEU A 61 14.92 25.37 5.54
CA LEU A 61 14.79 24.13 6.32
C LEU A 61 13.91 23.06 5.65
N ALA A 62 13.88 23.00 4.30
CA ALA A 62 13.04 22.06 3.56
C ALA A 62 13.76 20.75 3.15
N GLN A 63 15.07 20.66 3.35
CA GLN A 63 15.85 19.47 3.00
C GLN A 63 15.43 18.27 3.84
N GLN A 64 15.24 17.14 3.15
CA GLN A 64 14.87 15.85 3.70
C GLN A 64 15.89 14.82 3.25
N ASN A 65 16.52 14.13 4.20
CA ASN A 65 17.43 13.02 3.91
C ASN A 65 16.80 11.71 4.35
N TYR A 66 16.88 10.68 3.51
CA TYR A 66 16.20 9.41 3.73
C TYR A 66 17.20 8.27 3.85
N THR A 67 16.90 7.30 4.71
CA THR A 67 17.68 6.05 4.83
C THR A 67 16.79 4.85 4.69
N TYR A 68 17.35 3.75 4.19
CA TYR A 68 16.65 2.50 3.93
C TYR A 68 17.38 1.33 4.59
N ASP A 69 16.66 0.25 4.84
CA ASP A 69 17.29 -1.02 5.23
C ASP A 69 17.76 -1.83 4.01
N ALA A 70 18.27 -3.04 4.26
CA ALA A 70 18.80 -3.91 3.22
C ALA A 70 17.75 -4.48 2.25
N VAL A 71 16.45 -4.41 2.60
CA VAL A 71 15.35 -4.84 1.74
C VAL A 71 14.62 -3.65 1.09
N GLY A 72 15.10 -2.43 1.33
CA GLY A 72 14.61 -1.20 0.72
C GLY A 72 13.44 -0.56 1.45
N GLU A 73 13.16 -0.93 2.69
CA GLU A 73 12.14 -0.26 3.52
C GLU A 73 12.71 1.03 4.10
N LEU A 74 11.91 2.11 4.10
CA LEU A 74 12.34 3.42 4.60
C LEU A 74 12.52 3.39 6.12
N THR A 75 13.73 3.59 6.62
CA THR A 75 14.04 3.54 8.06
C THR A 75 14.08 4.92 8.73
N ALA A 76 14.40 5.99 8.01
CA ALA A 76 14.40 7.33 8.59
C ALA A 76 14.15 8.46 7.57
N LEU A 77 13.62 9.55 8.10
CA LEU A 77 13.64 10.90 7.55
C LEU A 77 14.42 11.79 8.52
N ASN A 78 15.56 12.30 8.07
CA ASN A 78 16.32 13.35 8.74
C ASN A 78 16.03 14.68 8.05
N HIS A 79 15.13 15.43 8.65
CA HIS A 79 14.64 16.71 8.16
C HIS A 79 15.51 17.86 8.65
N ALA A 80 15.71 18.89 7.83
CA ALA A 80 16.51 20.06 8.19
C ALA A 80 15.94 20.84 9.39
N ASN A 81 14.62 20.81 9.58
CA ASN A 81 14.00 21.07 10.88
C ASN A 81 13.97 19.77 11.72
N PRO A 82 14.80 19.65 12.79
CA PRO A 82 14.90 18.44 13.58
C PRO A 82 13.61 18.03 14.28
N LEU A 83 12.63 18.93 14.45
CA LEU A 83 11.31 18.61 15.01
C LEU A 83 10.43 17.78 14.06
N GLN A 84 10.86 17.58 12.82
CA GLN A 84 10.17 16.79 11.82
C GLN A 84 10.93 15.50 11.45
N ASN A 85 12.03 15.17 12.15
CA ASN A 85 12.69 13.89 11.94
C ASN A 85 11.72 12.75 12.21
N GLN A 86 11.88 11.64 11.51
CA GLN A 86 11.11 10.43 11.76
C GLN A 86 12.01 9.22 11.63
N SER A 87 11.74 8.18 12.42
CA SER A 87 12.35 6.87 12.19
C SER A 87 11.30 5.78 12.28
N TYR A 88 11.49 4.73 11.50
CA TYR A 88 10.55 3.63 11.35
C TYR A 88 11.25 2.31 11.64
N GLN A 89 10.53 1.40 12.28
CA GLN A 89 10.96 0.03 12.52
C GLN A 89 9.90 -0.90 11.97
N TYR A 90 10.34 -2.04 11.44
CA TYR A 90 9.49 -3.02 10.80
C TYR A 90 9.73 -4.40 11.43
N ASP A 91 8.71 -5.24 11.40
CA ASP A 91 8.91 -6.68 11.53
C ASP A 91 9.37 -7.29 10.20
N THR A 92 9.64 -8.58 10.20
CA THR A 92 10.20 -9.30 9.05
C THR A 92 9.21 -9.53 7.91
N VAL A 93 7.93 -9.24 8.13
CA VAL A 93 6.89 -9.23 7.09
C VAL A 93 6.48 -7.79 6.75
N GLY A 94 7.26 -6.77 7.14
CA GLY A 94 7.06 -5.38 6.75
C GLY A 94 5.93 -4.65 7.49
N ASN A 95 5.42 -5.18 8.60
CA ASN A 95 4.54 -4.36 9.44
C ASN A 95 5.38 -3.31 10.17
N ARG A 96 5.00 -2.04 10.08
CA ARG A 96 5.64 -0.98 10.86
C ARG A 96 5.34 -1.19 12.34
N THR A 97 6.31 -1.63 13.13
CA THR A 97 6.15 -1.88 14.56
C THR A 97 6.32 -0.62 15.41
N ARG A 98 7.10 0.35 14.92
CA ARG A 98 7.33 1.61 15.61
C ARG A 98 7.57 2.77 14.65
N GLN A 99 7.05 3.93 15.03
CA GLN A 99 7.42 5.23 14.46
C GLN A 99 7.85 6.18 15.58
N TYR A 100 8.96 6.89 15.37
CA TYR A 100 9.43 7.92 16.28
C TYR A 100 9.18 9.32 15.70
N SER A 101 8.74 10.26 16.55
CA SER A 101 8.75 11.69 16.28
C SER A 101 9.50 12.45 17.39
N PRO A 102 10.40 13.38 17.05
CA PRO A 102 11.22 14.19 17.97
C PRO A 102 10.40 15.17 18.81
N SER A 103 9.12 15.37 18.52
CA SER A 103 8.15 16.04 19.40
C SER A 103 7.77 15.22 20.65
N GLY A 104 8.49 14.12 20.95
CA GLY A 104 8.35 13.32 22.18
C GLY A 104 7.37 12.15 22.10
N GLY A 105 6.82 11.86 20.92
CA GLY A 105 5.87 10.77 20.72
C GLY A 105 6.51 9.58 20.01
N THR A 106 6.48 8.40 20.64
CA THR A 106 6.57 7.12 19.94
C THR A 106 5.17 6.66 19.58
N ALA A 107 4.98 6.13 18.37
CA ALA A 107 3.82 5.34 18.01
C ALA A 107 4.26 3.88 17.88
N ASP A 108 3.83 3.04 18.82
CA ASP A 108 3.99 1.59 18.75
C ASP A 108 2.75 0.98 18.10
N TYR A 109 2.95 0.05 17.18
CA TYR A 109 1.87 -0.62 16.45
C TYR A 109 1.80 -2.08 16.89
N ARG A 110 0.58 -2.58 17.06
CA ARG A 110 0.32 -3.96 17.46
C ARG A 110 -0.49 -4.65 16.38
N TYR A 111 -0.01 -5.80 15.93
CA TYR A 111 -0.63 -6.58 14.87
C TYR A 111 -1.10 -7.94 15.39
N ASP A 112 -2.12 -8.48 14.74
CA ASP A 112 -2.48 -9.88 14.89
C ASP A 112 -1.34 -10.71 14.27
N PRO A 113 -0.78 -11.67 15.02
CA PRO A 113 0.41 -12.40 14.61
C PRO A 113 0.21 -13.23 13.35
N ASP A 114 -1.03 -13.67 13.06
CA ASP A 114 -1.30 -14.61 11.98
C ASP A 114 -1.78 -13.95 10.69
N SER A 115 -2.36 -12.74 10.80
CA SER A 115 -3.10 -12.09 9.69
C SER A 115 -2.60 -10.70 9.32
N GLN A 116 -1.58 -10.17 10.02
CA GLN A 116 -1.03 -8.82 9.79
C GLN A 116 -2.09 -7.71 9.99
N GLN A 117 -3.25 -8.02 10.57
CA GLN A 117 -4.28 -7.04 10.89
C GLN A 117 -3.80 -6.13 12.02
N LEU A 118 -3.95 -4.82 11.86
CA LEU A 118 -3.61 -3.87 12.91
C LEU A 118 -4.65 -3.99 14.04
N LEU A 119 -4.21 -4.26 15.26
CA LEU A 119 -5.04 -4.36 16.47
C LEU A 119 -5.08 -3.04 17.24
N GLY A 120 -4.00 -2.26 17.18
CA GLY A 120 -3.97 -0.97 17.84
C GLY A 120 -2.65 -0.21 17.68
N THR A 121 -2.68 1.05 18.06
CA THR A 121 -1.51 1.93 18.18
C THR A 121 -1.42 2.51 19.58
N ALA A 122 -0.22 2.60 20.13
CA ALA A 122 0.07 3.30 21.37
C ALA A 122 0.96 4.51 21.10
N MET A 123 0.40 5.70 21.31
CA MET A 123 0.98 6.99 20.90
C MET A 123 1.38 7.83 22.11
N GLY A 124 2.59 8.36 22.12
CA GLY A 124 3.10 9.18 23.22
C GLY A 124 4.25 8.50 23.95
N SER A 125 4.76 9.16 25.00
CA SER A 125 5.88 8.63 25.79
C SER A 125 5.36 7.72 26.91
N PRO A 126 5.97 6.53 27.13
CA PRO A 126 5.69 5.71 28.30
C PRO A 126 5.81 6.48 29.62
N ALA A 127 6.64 7.53 29.68
CA ALA A 127 6.86 8.34 30.88
C ALA A 127 5.75 9.38 31.14
N THR A 128 5.06 9.86 30.10
CA THR A 128 4.04 10.93 30.22
C THR A 128 2.63 10.44 29.91
N GLY A 129 2.48 9.15 29.58
CA GLY A 129 1.22 8.52 29.19
C GLY A 129 1.14 8.25 27.69
N GLN A 130 0.55 7.11 27.35
CA GLN A 130 0.28 6.70 25.97
C GLN A 130 -1.22 6.76 25.69
N GLN A 131 -1.58 7.32 24.53
CA GLN A 131 -2.91 7.27 23.95
C GLN A 131 -3.04 5.97 23.15
N LEU A 132 -4.07 5.18 23.46
CA LEU A 132 -4.34 3.93 22.77
C LEU A 132 -5.47 4.15 21.76
N ASN A 133 -5.25 3.73 20.52
CA ASN A 133 -6.32 3.53 19.55
C ASN A 133 -6.40 2.04 19.26
N HIS A 134 -7.59 1.46 19.37
CA HIS A 134 -7.81 0.06 19.02
C HIS A 134 -8.62 -0.03 17.73
N PHE A 135 -8.30 -1.05 16.96
CA PHE A 135 -8.96 -1.35 15.70
C PHE A 135 -9.68 -2.69 15.81
N ARG A 136 -10.84 -2.76 15.17
CA ARG A 136 -11.52 -4.02 14.87
C ARG A 136 -11.48 -4.18 13.36
N SER A 137 -11.26 -5.42 12.93
CA SER A 137 -11.35 -5.82 11.52
C SER A 137 -12.52 -6.77 11.32
N ASP A 138 -13.10 -6.73 10.13
CA ASP A 138 -14.10 -7.69 9.68
C ASP A 138 -13.46 -9.06 9.37
N ALA A 139 -14.30 -10.03 9.00
CA ALA A 139 -13.86 -11.39 8.68
C ALA A 139 -12.97 -11.50 7.43
N ARG A 140 -12.88 -10.45 6.59
CA ARG A 140 -11.97 -10.40 5.44
C ARG A 140 -10.76 -9.49 5.70
N GLY A 141 -10.58 -9.06 6.94
CA GLY A 141 -9.43 -8.30 7.41
C GLY A 141 -9.46 -6.82 7.05
N ALA A 142 -10.62 -6.25 6.72
CA ALA A 142 -10.78 -4.81 6.57
C ALA A 142 -11.07 -4.17 7.94
N ILE A 143 -10.38 -3.08 8.30
CA ILE A 143 -10.69 -2.32 9.52
C ILE A 143 -12.11 -1.76 9.41
N ASP A 144 -13.03 -2.29 10.23
CA ASP A 144 -14.45 -1.92 10.26
C ASP A 144 -14.78 -0.98 11.43
N ARG A 145 -13.87 -0.85 12.41
CA ARG A 145 -13.95 0.16 13.46
C ARG A 145 -12.58 0.66 13.92
N SER A 146 -12.48 1.97 14.11
CA SER A 146 -11.42 2.64 14.87
C SER A 146 -12.03 3.31 16.10
N GLN A 147 -11.37 3.26 17.26
CA GLN A 147 -11.88 3.95 18.47
C GLN A 147 -11.75 5.48 18.37
N THR A 148 -10.89 5.96 17.49
CA THR A 148 -10.63 7.39 17.28
C THR A 148 -10.61 7.72 15.79
N GLU A 149 -10.85 8.98 15.42
CA GLU A 149 -10.73 9.38 14.02
C GLU A 149 -9.29 9.24 13.49
N LEU A 150 -9.14 8.83 12.22
CA LEU A 150 -7.86 8.71 11.53
C LEU A 150 -7.53 9.95 10.68
N LYS A 151 -7.66 11.13 11.27
CA LYS A 151 -7.36 12.42 10.62
C LYS A 151 -6.02 12.96 11.05
N SER A 152 -5.29 13.50 10.08
CA SER A 152 -4.07 14.27 10.33
C SER A 152 -4.42 15.63 10.97
N SER A 153 -4.48 15.64 12.28
CA SER A 153 -3.81 16.65 13.09
C SER A 153 -2.94 15.87 14.03
N TYR A 154 -1.62 15.96 13.84
CA TYR A 154 -0.62 15.48 14.78
C TYR A 154 -1.17 15.50 16.21
N TRP A 155 -1.43 14.32 16.77
CA TRP A 155 -1.59 14.11 18.21
C TRP A 155 -2.87 14.64 18.88
N ASN A 156 -3.99 14.79 18.15
CA ASN A 156 -5.29 15.04 18.79
C ASN A 156 -6.28 13.90 18.54
N VAL A 157 -6.35 12.98 19.50
CA VAL A 157 -7.39 11.95 19.61
C VAL A 157 -8.73 12.63 19.92
N PHE A 158 -9.59 12.73 18.91
CA PHE A 158 -11.02 12.82 19.17
C PHE A 158 -11.49 11.44 19.57
N SER A 159 -12.01 11.30 20.79
CA SER A 159 -12.54 10.06 21.39
C SER A 159 -13.81 9.53 20.70
N THR A 160 -14.04 9.93 19.45
CA THR A 160 -15.23 9.62 18.67
C THR A 160 -14.93 8.37 17.84
N PRO A 161 -15.60 7.24 18.11
CA PRO A 161 -15.43 6.04 17.33
C PRO A 161 -15.84 6.26 15.88
N VAL A 162 -15.11 5.64 14.97
CA VAL A 162 -15.39 5.65 13.54
C VAL A 162 -15.70 4.22 13.10
N ASP A 163 -16.86 4.04 12.49
CA ASP A 163 -17.29 2.78 11.89
C ASP A 163 -17.16 2.88 10.36
N TYR A 164 -16.43 1.93 9.78
CA TYR A 164 -16.21 1.79 8.34
C TYR A 164 -17.08 0.64 7.83
N VAL A 165 -18.03 0.96 6.95
CA VAL A 165 -19.00 -0.01 6.43
C VAL A 165 -18.60 -0.41 5.03
N TYR A 166 -18.32 -1.69 4.83
CA TYR A 166 -17.96 -2.25 3.54
C TYR A 166 -19.15 -2.96 2.88
N GLY A 167 -19.23 -2.86 1.56
CA GLY A 167 -20.16 -3.62 0.74
C GLY A 167 -19.76 -5.09 0.61
N ALA A 168 -20.62 -5.89 -0.01
CA ALA A 168 -20.37 -7.32 -0.23
C ALA A 168 -19.12 -7.59 -1.10
N ASP A 169 -18.72 -6.62 -1.90
CA ASP A 169 -17.54 -6.57 -2.77
C ASP A 169 -16.28 -6.02 -2.08
N GLN A 170 -16.32 -5.85 -0.75
CA GLN A 170 -15.23 -5.23 0.04
C GLN A 170 -14.89 -3.80 -0.37
N ARG A 171 -15.85 -3.00 -0.85
CA ARG A 171 -15.65 -1.56 -1.04
C ARG A 171 -16.22 -0.76 0.13
N LEU A 172 -15.49 0.25 0.60
CA LEU A 172 -15.98 1.13 1.66
C LEU A 172 -17.15 1.95 1.12
N VAL A 173 -18.38 1.67 1.57
CA VAL A 173 -19.59 2.35 1.09
C VAL A 173 -20.04 3.46 2.03
N GLN A 174 -19.64 3.42 3.30
CA GLN A 174 -20.04 4.41 4.28
C GLN A 174 -19.04 4.53 5.42
N ILE A 175 -18.87 5.74 5.94
CA ILE A 175 -18.14 6.03 7.18
C ILE A 175 -19.10 6.72 8.12
N ASN A 176 -19.17 6.24 9.37
CA ASN A 176 -19.90 6.89 10.45
C ASN A 176 -18.92 7.35 11.52
N SER A 177 -19.05 8.59 12.01
CA SER A 177 -18.31 9.11 13.16
C SER A 177 -19.28 9.39 14.29
N GLY A 178 -19.06 8.78 15.46
CA GLY A 178 -19.94 8.94 16.62
C GLY A 178 -21.37 8.48 16.38
N GLY A 179 -21.54 7.46 15.53
CA GLY A 179 -22.85 6.96 15.11
C GLY A 179 -23.58 7.80 14.06
N SER A 180 -23.01 8.94 13.63
CA SER A 180 -23.58 9.79 12.59
C SER A 180 -22.88 9.59 11.26
N LEU A 181 -23.61 9.68 10.14
CA LEU A 181 -23.05 9.60 8.79
C LEU A 181 -21.98 10.68 8.59
N LEU A 182 -20.75 10.27 8.30
CA LEU A 182 -19.64 11.17 7.93
C LEU A 182 -19.52 11.30 6.41
N ALA A 183 -19.56 10.16 5.71
CA ALA A 183 -19.54 10.09 4.25
C ALA A 183 -20.20 8.80 3.73
N GLY A 184 -20.83 8.87 2.56
CA GLY A 184 -21.24 7.71 1.77
C GLY A 184 -20.53 7.72 0.41
N TYR A 185 -20.31 6.54 -0.17
CA TYR A 185 -19.57 6.37 -1.43
C TYR A 185 -20.32 5.44 -2.40
N ALA A 186 -20.25 5.76 -3.69
CA ALA A 186 -20.83 4.96 -4.77
C ALA A 186 -19.76 4.64 -5.82
N TYR A 187 -19.84 3.44 -6.39
CA TYR A 187 -18.84 2.88 -7.30
C TYR A 187 -19.48 2.48 -8.64
N ASP A 188 -18.70 2.54 -9.71
CA ASP A 188 -19.09 1.97 -11.01
C ASP A 188 -18.80 0.46 -11.08
N ALA A 189 -19.17 -0.18 -12.19
CA ALA A 189 -18.96 -1.60 -12.42
C ALA A 189 -17.47 -2.02 -12.48
N PHE A 190 -16.55 -1.06 -12.61
CA PHE A 190 -15.10 -1.28 -12.57
C PHE A 190 -14.53 -1.04 -11.16
N GLY A 191 -15.37 -0.75 -10.17
CA GLY A 191 -14.96 -0.49 -8.79
C GLY A 191 -14.33 0.90 -8.57
N ARG A 192 -14.52 1.85 -9.49
CA ARG A 192 -14.04 3.23 -9.33
C ARG A 192 -15.10 4.07 -8.65
N ARG A 193 -14.70 4.91 -7.70
CA ARG A 193 -15.62 5.76 -6.94
C ARG A 193 -16.17 6.88 -7.81
N VAL A 194 -17.44 6.81 -8.17
CA VAL A 194 -18.14 7.80 -9.02
C VAL A 194 -19.01 8.78 -8.22
N GLY A 195 -19.26 8.50 -6.94
CA GLY A 195 -20.09 9.35 -6.09
C GLY A 195 -19.60 9.41 -4.65
N LYS A 196 -19.78 10.56 -4.01
CA LYS A 196 -19.56 10.80 -2.59
C LYS A 196 -20.63 11.73 -2.02
N THR A 197 -21.27 11.30 -0.93
CA THR A 197 -22.26 12.10 -0.19
C THR A 197 -21.70 12.49 1.18
N ARG A 198 -22.02 13.71 1.61
CA ARG A 198 -21.73 14.19 2.98
C ARG A 198 -22.92 15.02 3.47
N PRO A 199 -23.26 14.97 4.77
CA PRO A 199 -24.35 15.78 5.32
C PRO A 199 -24.18 17.26 4.97
N GLY A 200 -25.25 17.88 4.45
CA GLY A 200 -25.26 19.31 4.11
C GLY A 200 -24.33 19.73 2.96
N LYS A 201 -23.79 18.79 2.17
CA LYS A 201 -22.97 19.08 0.98
C LYS A 201 -23.65 18.55 -0.29
N PRO A 202 -23.44 19.21 -1.45
CA PRO A 202 -23.84 18.65 -2.73
C PRO A 202 -23.26 17.25 -2.93
N LEU A 203 -23.96 16.42 -3.72
CA LEU A 203 -23.39 15.17 -4.23
C LEU A 203 -22.09 15.50 -4.96
N HIS A 204 -21.01 14.83 -4.58
CA HIS A 204 -19.73 14.95 -5.24
C HIS A 204 -19.58 13.80 -6.23
N THR A 205 -19.45 14.08 -7.52
CA THR A 205 -19.25 13.06 -8.56
C THR A 205 -17.83 13.07 -9.13
N PHE A 206 -17.39 11.94 -9.67
CA PHE A 206 -16.05 11.74 -10.23
C PHE A 206 -16.12 11.01 -11.57
N ALA A 207 -15.22 11.35 -12.50
CA ALA A 207 -15.08 10.72 -13.81
C ALA A 207 -13.62 10.38 -14.10
N TYR A 208 -13.36 9.22 -14.72
CA TYR A 208 -12.02 8.65 -14.87
C TYR A 208 -11.74 8.11 -16.27
N ALA A 209 -10.47 8.14 -16.67
CA ALA A 209 -9.90 7.26 -17.69
C ALA A 209 -8.89 6.32 -17.02
N GLY A 210 -9.16 5.01 -17.03
CA GLY A 210 -8.43 4.07 -16.17
C GLY A 210 -8.52 4.49 -14.70
N SER A 211 -7.36 4.65 -14.05
CA SER A 211 -7.18 5.16 -12.67
C SER A 211 -6.98 6.69 -12.58
N GLN A 212 -6.90 7.41 -13.71
CA GLN A 212 -6.72 8.86 -13.71
C GLN A 212 -8.04 9.58 -13.53
N LEU A 213 -8.13 10.45 -12.52
CA LEU A 213 -9.29 11.31 -12.29
C LEU A 213 -9.31 12.43 -13.33
N LEU A 214 -10.24 12.39 -14.28
CA LEU A 214 -10.39 13.39 -15.34
C LEU A 214 -11.25 14.58 -14.91
N ALA A 215 -12.27 14.33 -14.08
CA ALA A 215 -13.10 15.39 -13.56
C ALA A 215 -13.73 15.03 -12.23
N GLU A 216 -13.98 16.05 -11.41
CA GLU A 216 -14.79 15.94 -10.21
C GLU A 216 -15.78 17.10 -10.13
N ASN A 217 -16.92 16.95 -9.47
CA ASN A 217 -17.90 18.02 -9.33
C ASN A 217 -18.56 17.98 -7.96
N ALA A 218 -18.31 19.01 -7.16
CA ALA A 218 -18.94 19.22 -5.85
C ALA A 218 -19.76 20.53 -5.79
N GLY A 219 -20.40 20.89 -6.92
CA GLY A 219 -21.13 22.14 -7.13
C GLY A 219 -20.50 23.03 -8.20
N THR A 220 -19.16 22.96 -8.34
CA THR A 220 -18.41 23.51 -9.48
C THR A 220 -17.51 22.41 -10.01
N PRO A 221 -17.55 22.08 -11.32
CA PRO A 221 -16.72 21.03 -11.87
C PRO A 221 -15.24 21.44 -11.86
N SER A 222 -14.35 20.49 -11.64
CA SER A 222 -12.90 20.63 -11.86
C SER A 222 -12.47 19.59 -12.87
N HIS A 223 -11.71 19.98 -13.88
CA HIS A 223 -11.21 19.13 -14.96
C HIS A 223 -9.70 19.02 -14.89
N TYR A 224 -9.16 17.82 -15.06
CA TYR A 224 -7.74 17.53 -14.94
C TYR A 224 -7.15 17.10 -16.28
N ALA A 225 -5.96 17.63 -16.60
CA ALA A 225 -5.17 17.18 -17.75
C ALA A 225 -3.87 16.54 -17.30
N TYR A 226 -3.55 15.39 -17.88
CA TYR A 226 -2.39 14.58 -17.55
C TYR A 226 -1.41 14.52 -18.72
N LEU A 227 -0.14 14.39 -18.39
CA LEU A 227 0.92 14.03 -19.33
C LEU A 227 1.87 13.10 -18.59
N ASP A 228 2.27 12.00 -19.24
CA ASP A 228 3.18 10.99 -18.67
C ASP A 228 2.67 10.46 -17.32
N GLY A 229 1.36 10.23 -17.20
CA GLY A 229 0.75 9.75 -15.97
C GLY A 229 0.56 10.79 -14.86
N GLN A 230 1.07 12.01 -15.02
CA GLN A 230 1.07 13.05 -13.98
C GLN A 230 0.05 14.16 -14.29
N ALA A 231 -0.73 14.57 -13.29
CA ALA A 231 -1.62 15.71 -13.44
C ALA A 231 -0.80 16.99 -13.59
N LEU A 232 -0.99 17.74 -14.66
CA LEU A 232 -0.27 19.01 -14.89
C LEU A 232 -1.16 20.23 -14.82
N VAL A 233 -2.45 20.07 -15.07
CA VAL A 233 -3.39 21.18 -15.12
C VAL A 233 -4.68 20.78 -14.43
N ARG A 234 -5.29 21.73 -13.71
CA ARG A 234 -6.69 21.68 -13.30
C ARG A 234 -7.42 22.94 -13.74
N ILE A 235 -8.63 22.80 -14.26
CA ILE A 235 -9.51 23.88 -14.69
C ILE A 235 -10.79 23.83 -13.86
N ASP A 236 -11.11 24.91 -13.16
CA ASP A 236 -12.29 24.97 -12.29
C ASP A 236 -13.44 25.72 -13.00
N GLY A 237 -14.52 25.00 -13.29
CA GLY A 237 -15.69 25.47 -14.05
C GLY A 237 -15.65 25.06 -15.53
N SER A 238 -16.63 25.56 -16.29
CA SER A 238 -16.83 25.20 -17.70
C SER A 238 -16.88 26.42 -18.64
N ALA A 239 -16.54 27.61 -18.13
CA ALA A 239 -16.52 28.84 -18.91
C ALA A 239 -15.15 29.04 -19.58
N ALA A 240 -15.10 29.83 -20.65
CA ALA A 240 -13.85 30.10 -21.37
C ALA A 240 -12.78 30.79 -20.51
N ASN A 241 -13.19 31.51 -19.45
CA ASN A 241 -12.33 32.21 -18.51
C ASN A 241 -12.24 31.50 -17.14
N SER A 242 -12.59 30.21 -17.08
CA SER A 242 -12.46 29.41 -15.86
C SER A 242 -11.03 29.45 -15.30
N PRO A 243 -10.85 29.55 -13.97
CA PRO A 243 -9.52 29.49 -13.36
C PRO A 243 -8.75 28.24 -13.76
N ILE A 244 -7.50 28.45 -14.17
CA ILE A 244 -6.56 27.38 -14.54
C ILE A 244 -5.41 27.36 -13.52
N TYR A 245 -5.12 26.15 -13.04
CA TYR A 245 -4.05 25.87 -12.11
C TYR A 245 -3.06 24.90 -12.75
N TYR A 246 -1.77 25.22 -12.64
CA TYR A 246 -0.68 24.42 -13.18
C TYR A 246 0.07 23.75 -12.03
N PHE A 247 0.19 22.43 -12.08
CA PHE A 247 0.83 21.64 -11.03
C PHE A 247 2.34 21.48 -11.26
N HIS A 248 3.07 21.59 -10.16
CA HIS A 248 4.50 21.36 -10.04
C HIS A 248 4.69 20.15 -9.12
N ASN A 249 5.08 19.03 -9.72
CA ASN A 249 4.97 17.72 -9.10
C ASN A 249 6.34 17.22 -8.59
N HIS A 250 6.28 16.40 -7.56
CA HIS A 250 7.33 15.46 -7.18
C HIS A 250 7.63 14.47 -8.32
N PRO A 251 8.84 13.87 -8.41
CA PRO A 251 9.17 12.83 -9.39
C PRO A 251 8.14 11.70 -9.51
N LEU A 252 7.52 11.32 -8.38
CA LEU A 252 6.45 10.31 -8.30
C LEU A 252 5.09 10.77 -8.86
N GLY A 253 4.95 12.01 -9.33
CA GLY A 253 3.69 12.56 -9.82
C GLY A 253 2.79 13.19 -8.75
N VAL A 254 3.27 13.32 -7.51
CA VAL A 254 2.53 14.00 -6.41
C VAL A 254 2.58 15.51 -6.61
N PRO A 255 1.45 16.23 -6.65
CA PRO A 255 1.49 17.69 -6.66
C PRO A 255 2.11 18.24 -5.38
N LEU A 256 3.15 19.07 -5.51
CA LEU A 256 3.79 19.78 -4.39
C LEU A 256 3.43 21.26 -4.37
N LYS A 257 3.23 21.88 -5.54
CA LYS A 257 2.72 23.24 -5.68
C LYS A 257 1.72 23.35 -6.84
N ALA A 258 0.86 24.36 -6.78
CA ALA A 258 0.01 24.79 -7.88
C ALA A 258 0.15 26.30 -8.09
N SER A 259 0.33 26.72 -9.34
CA SER A 259 0.36 28.14 -9.73
C SER A 259 -0.86 28.53 -10.55
N ASN A 260 -1.35 29.76 -10.40
CA ASN A 260 -2.44 30.30 -11.23
C ASN A 260 -1.95 30.79 -12.60
N ALA A 261 -2.87 31.34 -13.41
CA ALA A 261 -2.58 31.93 -14.72
C ALA A 261 -1.59 33.11 -14.68
N ALA A 262 -1.45 33.80 -13.54
CA ALA A 262 -0.48 34.88 -13.34
C ALA A 262 0.89 34.38 -12.85
N GLY A 263 1.10 33.05 -12.76
CA GLY A 263 2.35 32.46 -12.30
C GLY A 263 2.56 32.53 -10.78
N GLN A 264 1.52 32.82 -9.99
CA GLN A 264 1.60 32.91 -8.54
C GLN A 264 1.23 31.58 -7.88
N THR A 265 1.95 31.19 -6.83
CA THR A 265 1.60 30.01 -6.00
C THR A 265 0.26 30.22 -5.30
N VAL A 266 -0.69 29.33 -5.52
CA VAL A 266 -2.02 29.34 -4.88
C VAL A 266 -2.27 28.11 -4.01
N TRP A 267 -1.45 27.08 -4.17
CA TRP A 267 -1.42 25.93 -3.28
C TRP A 267 0.02 25.39 -3.18
N ALA A 268 0.43 24.99 -1.99
CA ALA A 268 1.73 24.38 -1.76
C ALA A 268 1.68 23.48 -0.52
N ALA A 269 2.40 22.37 -0.56
CA ALA A 269 2.52 21.46 0.56
C ALA A 269 3.87 20.74 0.55
N GLN A 270 4.35 20.40 1.74
CA GLN A 270 5.49 19.52 1.92
C GLN A 270 5.01 18.07 2.07
N LEU A 271 5.57 17.17 1.27
CA LEU A 271 5.29 15.74 1.33
C LEU A 271 6.07 15.10 2.49
N GLN A 272 5.38 14.36 3.35
CA GLN A 272 5.99 13.40 4.26
C GLN A 272 6.08 12.02 3.59
N PRO A 273 6.98 11.13 4.05
CA PRO A 273 7.29 9.92 3.31
C PRO A 273 6.09 9.03 3.01
N PHE A 274 5.17 8.88 3.97
CA PHE A 274 3.98 8.05 3.82
C PHE A 274 2.74 8.80 3.30
N GLY A 275 2.92 9.92 2.61
CA GLY A 275 1.86 10.60 1.86
C GLY A 275 1.10 11.69 2.61
N LEU A 276 1.39 11.93 3.88
CA LEU A 276 0.87 13.10 4.58
C LEU A 276 1.39 14.38 3.91
N MET A 277 0.49 15.32 3.66
CA MET A 277 0.81 16.61 3.04
C MET A 277 0.68 17.73 4.08
N GLN A 278 1.80 18.37 4.41
CA GLN A 278 1.82 19.55 5.28
C GLN A 278 1.62 20.80 4.42
N THR A 279 0.37 21.24 4.28
CA THR A 279 0.02 22.39 3.45
C THR A 279 0.61 23.68 4.02
N THR A 280 1.38 24.40 3.20
CA THR A 280 1.99 25.70 3.51
C THR A 280 1.29 26.86 2.82
N THR A 281 0.50 26.60 1.77
CA THR A 281 -0.36 27.58 1.09
C THR A 281 -1.65 26.89 0.63
N ASN A 282 -2.80 27.52 0.87
CA ASN A 282 -4.12 26.88 0.63
C ASN A 282 -5.17 27.87 0.11
N ALA A 283 -4.84 28.67 -0.91
CA ALA A 283 -5.81 29.57 -1.55
C ALA A 283 -6.80 28.83 -2.47
N THR A 284 -6.46 27.61 -2.88
CA THR A 284 -7.34 26.67 -3.58
C THR A 284 -7.19 25.27 -3.00
N SER A 285 -8.20 24.42 -3.13
CA SER A 285 -8.12 23.01 -2.72
C SER A 285 -7.21 22.23 -3.65
N GLN A 286 -6.57 21.16 -3.17
CA GLN A 286 -5.90 20.15 -4.00
C GLN A 286 -5.89 18.82 -3.25
N ASN A 287 -6.63 17.85 -3.78
CA ASN A 287 -6.89 16.57 -3.13
C ASN A 287 -6.13 15.40 -3.77
N LEU A 288 -5.46 15.57 -4.91
CA LEU A 288 -4.56 14.55 -5.46
C LEU A 288 -3.40 14.28 -4.49
N ARG A 289 -2.98 13.02 -4.37
CA ARG A 289 -1.88 12.55 -3.51
C ARG A 289 -0.89 11.76 -4.35
N PHE A 290 -0.40 10.61 -3.88
CA PHE A 290 0.29 9.67 -4.76
C PHE A 290 -0.58 9.31 -5.97
N PRO A 291 -0.01 8.89 -7.10
CA PRO A 291 -0.80 8.43 -8.24
C PRO A 291 -1.87 7.42 -7.82
N GLY A 292 -3.09 7.59 -8.34
CA GLY A 292 -4.28 6.82 -7.94
C GLY A 292 -5.00 7.32 -6.68
N GLN A 293 -4.34 8.13 -5.86
CA GLN A 293 -4.86 8.56 -4.55
C GLN A 293 -5.60 9.89 -4.57
N TYR A 294 -6.74 9.93 -3.87
CA TYR A 294 -7.55 11.12 -3.63
C TYR A 294 -7.81 11.31 -2.13
N PHE A 295 -7.48 12.50 -1.60
CA PHE A 295 -7.66 12.85 -0.19
C PHE A 295 -9.11 13.19 0.18
N ASP A 296 -9.65 12.45 1.12
CA ASP A 296 -10.95 12.72 1.73
C ASP A 296 -10.77 13.45 3.06
N ALA A 297 -10.86 14.78 3.02
CA ALA A 297 -10.69 15.63 4.20
C ALA A 297 -11.62 15.26 5.37
N GLU A 298 -12.81 14.72 5.07
CA GLU A 298 -13.76 14.30 6.11
C GLU A 298 -13.34 13.06 6.89
N SER A 299 -12.41 12.24 6.41
CA SER A 299 -11.94 11.03 7.10
C SER A 299 -10.44 11.04 7.36
N GLY A 300 -9.68 11.84 6.62
CA GLY A 300 -8.21 11.81 6.61
C GLY A 300 -7.62 10.71 5.73
N LEU A 301 -8.46 9.82 5.21
CA LEU A 301 -8.04 8.72 4.35
C LEU A 301 -7.78 9.19 2.92
N HIS A 302 -6.96 8.43 2.22
CA HIS A 302 -6.78 8.52 0.79
C HIS A 302 -7.56 7.38 0.14
N TYR A 303 -8.57 7.71 -0.66
CA TYR A 303 -9.16 6.76 -1.59
C TYR A 303 -8.09 6.37 -2.60
N ASN A 304 -7.80 5.07 -2.76
CA ASN A 304 -6.83 4.57 -3.73
C ASN A 304 -7.42 3.40 -4.54
N MET A 305 -8.31 3.74 -5.48
CA MET A 305 -8.95 2.77 -6.37
C MET A 305 -9.49 1.56 -5.63
N ALA A 306 -8.80 0.42 -5.61
CA ALA A 306 -9.20 -0.82 -4.93
C ALA A 306 -9.32 -0.72 -3.40
N ARG A 307 -8.55 0.15 -2.75
CA ARG A 307 -8.41 0.19 -1.28
C ARG A 307 -8.46 1.61 -0.71
N TYR A 308 -8.66 1.72 0.60
CA TYR A 308 -8.49 2.97 1.35
C TYR A 308 -7.17 2.98 2.12
N TYR A 309 -6.34 3.99 1.87
CA TYR A 309 -5.03 4.17 2.48
C TYR A 309 -5.10 5.18 3.62
N SER A 310 -4.50 4.86 4.76
CA SER A 310 -4.28 5.82 5.84
C SER A 310 -2.83 6.28 5.80
N PRO A 311 -2.55 7.55 5.45
CA PRO A 311 -1.20 8.10 5.51
C PRO A 311 -0.70 8.24 6.96
N GLU A 312 -1.62 8.34 7.94
CA GLU A 312 -1.32 8.37 9.38
C GLU A 312 -0.78 7.01 9.87
N LEU A 313 -1.40 5.91 9.42
CA LEU A 313 -0.94 4.55 9.75
C LEU A 313 0.17 4.07 8.80
N GLY A 314 0.34 4.72 7.64
CA GLY A 314 1.26 4.31 6.59
C GLY A 314 0.88 3.00 5.89
N ARG A 315 -0.41 2.64 5.87
CA ARG A 315 -0.90 1.36 5.34
C ARG A 315 -2.35 1.43 4.86
N TYR A 316 -2.77 0.44 4.09
CA TYR A 316 -4.17 0.22 3.73
C TYR A 316 -4.99 -0.26 4.93
N LEU A 317 -6.28 0.12 4.95
CA LEU A 317 -7.26 -0.39 5.91
C LEU A 317 -7.73 -1.81 5.58
N GLN A 318 -7.45 -2.29 4.37
CA GLN A 318 -7.98 -3.53 3.81
C GLN A 318 -6.83 -4.41 3.33
N SER A 319 -6.97 -5.72 3.50
CA SER A 319 -6.08 -6.67 2.85
C SER A 319 -6.19 -6.53 1.33
N ASP A 320 -5.09 -6.76 0.64
CA ASP A 320 -5.02 -6.77 -0.81
C ASP A 320 -6.04 -7.73 -1.43
N PRO A 321 -6.94 -7.27 -2.32
CA PRO A 321 -7.88 -8.13 -3.01
C PRO A 321 -7.20 -9.20 -3.88
N ILE A 322 -5.97 -8.97 -4.34
CA ILE A 322 -5.19 -9.97 -5.09
C ILE A 322 -4.28 -10.82 -4.17
N GLY A 323 -4.42 -10.68 -2.86
CA GLY A 323 -3.71 -11.47 -1.85
C GLY A 323 -2.19 -11.30 -1.95
N LEU A 324 -1.45 -12.40 -1.76
CA LEU A 324 0.02 -12.40 -1.79
C LEU A 324 0.64 -12.04 -3.15
N ALA A 325 -0.16 -11.95 -4.22
CA ALA A 325 0.32 -11.42 -5.50
C ALA A 325 0.74 -9.94 -5.39
N GLY A 326 0.06 -9.15 -4.56
CA GLY A 326 0.46 -7.75 -4.28
C GLY A 326 1.68 -7.63 -3.36
N GLY A 327 2.05 -8.71 -2.67
CA GLY A 327 3.20 -8.78 -1.77
C GLY A 327 2.91 -9.59 -0.50
N ILE A 328 3.99 -9.93 0.24
CA ILE A 328 3.88 -10.70 1.48
C ILE A 328 3.04 -9.99 2.56
N ASN A 329 3.07 -8.66 2.52
CA ASN A 329 2.23 -7.81 3.35
C ASN A 329 1.13 -7.18 2.53
N THR A 330 -0.05 -7.77 2.65
CA THR A 330 -1.24 -7.38 1.90
C THR A 330 -1.82 -6.03 2.35
N TYR A 331 -1.21 -5.35 3.32
CA TYR A 331 -1.66 -4.04 3.80
C TYR A 331 -0.65 -2.91 3.56
N THR A 332 0.61 -3.22 3.29
CA THR A 332 1.62 -2.16 3.09
C THR A 332 1.36 -1.37 1.83
N TYR A 333 1.62 -0.07 1.86
CA TYR A 333 1.74 0.71 0.64
C TYR A 333 3.16 0.53 0.09
N VAL A 334 3.24 -0.05 -1.12
CA VAL A 334 4.47 -0.19 -1.92
C VAL A 334 5.69 -0.70 -1.15
N ARG A 335 5.49 -1.74 -0.33
CA ARG A 335 6.56 -2.40 0.45
C ARG A 335 7.34 -1.43 1.34
N ASN A 336 6.64 -0.48 1.97
CA ASN A 336 7.22 0.57 2.82
C ASN A 336 8.27 1.45 2.12
N ASN A 337 8.25 1.52 0.78
CA ASN A 337 9.13 2.36 -0.01
C ASN A 337 8.35 3.41 -0.84
N PRO A 338 7.58 4.30 -0.18
CA PRO A 338 6.68 5.25 -0.83
C PRO A 338 7.40 6.37 -1.60
N LEU A 339 8.71 6.53 -1.42
CA LEU A 339 9.51 7.56 -2.10
C LEU A 339 10.04 7.11 -3.46
N ASN A 340 9.95 5.81 -3.77
CA ASN A 340 10.51 5.23 -4.99
C ASN A 340 9.51 4.40 -5.79
N ARG A 341 8.32 4.18 -5.25
CA ARG A 341 7.30 3.31 -5.84
C ARG A 341 5.91 3.91 -5.67
N ILE A 342 5.01 3.53 -6.56
CA ILE A 342 3.61 3.98 -6.55
C ILE A 342 2.69 2.77 -6.72
N ASP A 343 1.45 2.87 -6.24
CA ASP A 343 0.41 1.87 -6.45
C ASP A 343 -0.86 2.59 -6.92
N PRO A 344 -0.98 2.85 -8.24
CA PRO A 344 -2.08 3.65 -8.80
C PRO A 344 -3.45 2.98 -8.74
N GLU A 345 -3.49 1.67 -8.58
CA GLU A 345 -4.73 0.87 -8.56
C GLU A 345 -5.10 0.39 -7.15
N GLY A 346 -4.21 0.58 -6.18
CA GLY A 346 -4.39 0.03 -4.85
C GLY A 346 -4.28 -1.49 -4.85
N LEU A 347 -3.46 -2.12 -5.70
CA LEU A 347 -3.35 -3.57 -5.86
C LEU A 347 -1.89 -4.07 -5.88
N GLU A 348 -1.02 -3.43 -6.64
CA GLU A 348 0.38 -3.85 -6.76
C GLU A 348 1.27 -2.61 -6.94
N ASP A 349 2.49 -2.68 -6.42
CA ASP A 349 3.44 -1.60 -6.63
C ASP A 349 3.98 -1.58 -8.06
N SER A 350 4.23 -0.38 -8.56
CA SER A 350 4.90 -0.12 -9.82
C SER A 350 6.11 0.77 -9.55
N GLY A 351 7.24 0.43 -10.19
CA GLY A 351 8.46 1.23 -10.11
C GLY A 351 8.36 2.52 -10.91
N LEU A 352 9.19 3.51 -10.58
CA LEU A 352 9.30 4.80 -11.29
C LEU A 352 9.47 4.65 -12.82
N ASN A 353 10.16 3.61 -13.28
CA ASN A 353 10.40 3.35 -14.72
C ASN A 353 9.20 2.77 -15.48
N GLN A 354 8.13 2.35 -14.79
CA GLN A 354 6.90 1.91 -15.47
C GLN A 354 5.97 3.06 -15.85
N ILE A 355 6.30 4.30 -15.46
CA ILE A 355 5.48 5.44 -15.85
C ILE A 355 5.61 5.73 -17.35
N CYS A 356 6.79 5.49 -17.99
CA CYS A 356 7.03 5.79 -19.42
C CYS A 356 8.29 5.09 -20.02
N ALA A 357 8.40 3.76 -20.05
CA ALA A 357 9.41 3.11 -20.89
C ALA A 357 8.78 2.68 -22.23
N PRO A 358 9.22 3.21 -23.39
CA PRO A 358 8.94 2.59 -24.69
C PRO A 358 9.79 1.33 -24.78
N ASN A 359 9.29 0.23 -24.23
CA ASN A 359 9.71 -1.09 -24.65
C ASN A 359 9.46 -1.17 -26.16
N GLY A 360 10.51 -1.47 -26.93
CA GLY A 360 10.53 -1.45 -28.40
C GLY A 360 9.63 -2.48 -29.09
N GLN A 361 8.51 -2.84 -28.49
CA GLN A 361 7.37 -3.50 -29.09
C GLN A 361 6.15 -2.61 -28.82
N GLY A 362 5.55 -2.08 -29.88
CA GLY A 362 4.68 -0.89 -29.85
C GLY A 362 3.69 -0.78 -28.69
N THR A 363 3.57 0.45 -28.18
CA THR A 363 2.46 0.99 -27.36
C THR A 363 1.61 -0.03 -26.63
N THR A 364 1.99 -0.33 -25.39
CA THR A 364 1.04 -0.52 -24.31
C THR A 364 1.48 0.32 -23.12
N CYS A 365 0.95 1.54 -23.03
CA CYS A 365 0.56 2.03 -21.71
C CYS A 365 -0.36 0.93 -21.16
N THR A 366 0.04 0.19 -20.14
CA THR A 366 -0.85 -0.79 -19.52
C THR A 366 -1.93 -0.07 -18.72
N THR A 367 -2.87 0.56 -19.42
CA THR A 367 -4.29 0.32 -19.16
C THR A 367 -4.56 -1.13 -19.52
N GLY A 368 -4.16 -2.03 -18.61
CA GLY A 368 -4.23 -3.48 -18.80
C GLY A 368 -5.39 -4.08 -18.03
N MET A 369 -6.63 -3.64 -18.27
CA MET A 369 -7.75 -4.57 -18.09
C MET A 369 -7.52 -5.70 -19.08
N ARG A 370 -7.18 -6.90 -18.60
CA ARG A 370 -7.44 -8.10 -19.40
C ARG A 370 -8.96 -8.20 -19.53
N PRO A 371 -9.56 -8.09 -20.73
CA PRO A 371 -10.97 -8.41 -20.87
C PRO A 371 -11.17 -9.86 -20.39
N PRO A 372 -12.27 -10.17 -19.67
CA PRO A 372 -12.66 -11.55 -19.47
C PRO A 372 -12.79 -12.20 -20.86
N PRO A 373 -12.40 -13.47 -21.02
CA PRO A 373 -12.48 -14.14 -22.31
C PRO A 373 -13.90 -14.00 -22.87
N GLU A 374 -13.99 -13.55 -24.13
CA GLU A 374 -15.24 -13.42 -24.85
C GLU A 374 -15.98 -14.76 -24.86
N GLY A 375 -17.24 -14.73 -24.41
CA GLY A 375 -18.15 -15.86 -24.54
C GLY A 375 -19.00 -16.15 -23.31
N THR A 376 -19.90 -15.24 -22.95
CA THR A 376 -21.31 -15.53 -22.61
C THR A 376 -22.01 -14.25 -22.10
N PRO A 377 -23.21 -13.93 -22.60
CA PRO A 377 -23.95 -12.75 -22.14
C PRO A 377 -24.60 -13.04 -20.79
N ILE A 378 -24.12 -12.42 -19.71
CA ILE A 378 -24.88 -12.33 -18.46
C ILE A 378 -25.75 -11.08 -18.49
N ASN A 379 -26.94 -11.23 -19.07
CA ASN A 379 -28.10 -10.50 -18.59
C ASN A 379 -28.35 -10.94 -17.14
N GLY A 380 -27.85 -10.17 -16.18
CA GLY A 380 -28.13 -10.30 -14.75
C GLY A 380 -28.75 -8.99 -14.23
N PRO A 381 -29.79 -9.05 -13.38
CA PRO A 381 -30.71 -7.94 -13.16
C PRO A 381 -30.08 -6.81 -12.34
N LEU A 382 -30.45 -5.58 -12.69
CA LEU A 382 -30.35 -4.41 -11.82
C LEU A 382 -30.93 -4.76 -10.45
N SER A 383 -30.15 -4.55 -9.38
CA SER A 383 -30.60 -4.75 -8.00
C SER A 383 -31.94 -4.08 -7.74
N PRO A 384 -32.99 -4.83 -7.33
CA PRO A 384 -34.15 -4.25 -6.68
C PRO A 384 -34.05 -4.41 -5.16
N VAL A 385 -34.60 -3.39 -4.50
CA VAL A 385 -34.86 -3.31 -3.07
C VAL A 385 -35.80 -4.45 -2.60
N GLY A 386 -35.43 -5.15 -1.52
CA GLY A 386 -36.39 -5.59 -0.48
C GLY A 386 -36.90 -7.05 -0.44
N ILE A 387 -36.85 -7.59 0.79
CA ILE A 387 -37.79 -8.53 1.48
C ILE A 387 -37.63 -10.05 1.26
N ALA A 388 -37.75 -10.76 2.39
CA ALA A 388 -37.47 -12.16 2.70
C ALA A 388 -38.44 -13.22 2.13
N ALA A 389 -37.98 -14.49 2.01
CA ALA A 389 -38.62 -15.72 2.52
C ALA A 389 -37.83 -17.00 2.15
N THR A 390 -38.23 -18.10 2.80
CA THR A 390 -37.58 -19.38 3.14
C THR A 390 -37.47 -20.51 2.08
N ALA A 391 -36.47 -21.39 2.31
CA ALA A 391 -36.43 -22.87 2.22
C ALA A 391 -36.70 -23.63 0.89
N ALA A 392 -35.79 -24.53 0.51
CA ALA A 392 -36.02 -25.99 0.42
C ALA A 392 -34.78 -26.74 -0.14
N GLU A 393 -34.53 -27.92 0.44
CA GLU A 393 -33.47 -28.88 0.12
C GLU A 393 -33.77 -29.70 -1.15
N ALA A 394 -32.73 -30.19 -1.83
CA ALA A 394 -32.74 -31.47 -2.53
C ALA A 394 -31.29 -31.95 -2.76
N GLY A 395 -30.91 -33.03 -2.08
CA GLY A 395 -29.63 -33.72 -2.26
C GLY A 395 -29.66 -34.77 -3.37
N LEU A 396 -28.48 -35.29 -3.72
CA LEU A 396 -28.29 -36.65 -4.25
C LEU A 396 -26.84 -37.12 -4.03
N ALA A 397 -26.75 -38.27 -3.33
CA ALA A 397 -25.60 -39.08 -2.94
C ALA A 397 -24.82 -39.64 -4.16
N ALA A 398 -23.48 -39.63 -4.19
CA ALA A 398 -22.48 -40.51 -3.55
C ALA A 398 -22.35 -41.94 -4.14
N CYS A 399 -21.10 -42.34 -4.40
CA CYS A 399 -20.59 -43.72 -4.30
C CYS A 399 -19.07 -43.69 -3.97
N PRO A 400 -18.51 -44.74 -3.31
CA PRO A 400 -17.73 -44.55 -2.09
C PRO A 400 -16.25 -45.02 -2.11
N VAL A 401 -15.45 -44.27 -1.35
CA VAL A 401 -14.46 -44.66 -0.32
C VAL A 401 -13.42 -45.76 -0.60
N GLY A 402 -12.16 -45.32 -0.71
CA GLY A 402 -11.04 -45.87 0.08
C GLY A 402 -10.69 -44.89 1.21
N ARG A 403 -10.76 -45.33 2.48
CA ARG A 403 -10.42 -44.58 3.72
C ARG A 403 -8.89 -44.42 3.82
N GLY A 404 -8.26 -43.39 4.40
CA GLY A 404 -8.60 -42.13 5.10
C GLY A 404 -7.30 -41.27 5.05
N VAL A 405 -7.25 -39.97 5.31
CA VAL A 405 -7.77 -39.16 6.41
C VAL A 405 -8.11 -37.77 5.83
N GLY A 406 -9.23 -37.19 6.28
CA GLY A 406 -9.80 -35.96 5.72
C GLY A 406 -8.92 -34.74 5.89
N LEU A 407 -8.84 -33.92 4.83
CA LEU A 407 -8.42 -32.53 4.91
C LEU A 407 -9.56 -31.74 5.56
N SER A 408 -9.39 -31.34 6.82
CA SER A 408 -10.29 -30.38 7.46
C SER A 408 -9.85 -28.96 7.08
N LYS A 409 -10.82 -28.05 7.08
CA LYS A 409 -10.68 -26.66 6.63
C LYS A 409 -9.78 -25.84 7.58
N SER A 410 -9.10 -24.86 6.99
CA SER A 410 -8.22 -23.85 7.58
C SER A 410 -8.88 -22.87 8.57
N SER A 411 -9.72 -23.34 9.51
CA SER A 411 -10.41 -22.49 10.49
C SER A 411 -9.85 -22.56 11.91
N ASP A 412 -8.92 -23.47 12.20
CA ASP A 412 -8.26 -23.51 13.51
C ASP A 412 -6.94 -22.73 13.44
N ARG A 413 -6.79 -21.71 14.28
CA ARG A 413 -5.52 -20.98 14.44
C ARG A 413 -4.43 -21.99 14.81
N LEU A 414 -3.55 -22.28 13.84
CA LEU A 414 -2.41 -23.17 14.06
C LEU A 414 -1.51 -22.57 15.13
N LEU A 415 -1.15 -23.38 16.14
CA LEU A 415 -0.24 -22.95 17.19
C LEU A 415 1.03 -22.39 16.55
N TRP A 416 1.38 -21.15 16.87
CA TRP A 416 2.60 -20.52 16.39
C TRP A 416 3.60 -20.36 17.53
N GLY A 417 4.68 -21.13 17.49
CA GLY A 417 5.65 -21.22 18.57
C GLY A 417 7.02 -21.68 18.11
N SER A 418 7.82 -22.13 19.06
CA SER A 418 9.19 -22.63 18.85
C SER A 418 9.20 -24.15 18.71
N TRP A 419 10.35 -24.73 18.32
CA TRP A 419 10.49 -26.18 18.16
C TRP A 419 9.96 -26.97 19.36
N LYS A 420 10.24 -26.56 20.59
CA LYS A 420 9.81 -27.26 21.80
C LYS A 420 8.29 -27.29 22.02
N ASP A 421 7.55 -26.37 21.40
CA ASP A 421 6.10 -26.22 21.62
C ASP A 421 5.28 -27.20 20.77
N TYR A 422 5.91 -27.81 19.75
CA TYR A 422 5.26 -28.71 18.82
C TYR A 422 5.48 -30.18 19.15
N GLN A 423 4.44 -31.00 18.97
CA GLN A 423 4.52 -32.46 19.01
C GLN A 423 5.58 -32.98 18.04
N LYS A 424 6.38 -33.96 18.47
CA LYS A 424 7.43 -34.58 17.66
C LYS A 424 6.96 -35.86 17.02
N ILE A 425 7.21 -35.98 15.72
CA ILE A 425 6.97 -37.18 14.92
C ILE A 425 8.30 -37.65 14.36
N SER A 426 8.70 -38.88 14.66
CA SER A 426 9.88 -39.50 14.08
C SER A 426 9.51 -40.27 12.81
N ALA A 427 10.17 -39.96 11.70
CA ALA A 427 10.00 -40.65 10.42
C ALA A 427 11.34 -40.72 9.67
N ASN A 428 11.65 -41.88 9.08
CA ASN A 428 12.88 -42.11 8.29
C ASN A 428 14.18 -41.69 9.02
N GLY A 429 14.26 -41.93 10.33
CA GLY A 429 15.43 -41.56 11.14
C GLY A 429 15.58 -40.07 11.44
N CYS A 430 14.61 -39.24 11.06
CA CYS A 430 14.57 -37.81 11.35
C CYS A 430 13.39 -37.47 12.28
N GLU A 431 13.56 -36.43 13.10
CA GLU A 431 12.51 -35.89 13.96
C GLU A 431 11.89 -34.64 13.32
N TYR A 432 10.57 -34.58 13.29
CA TYR A 432 9.79 -33.48 12.73
C TYR A 432 8.84 -32.89 13.79
N ALA A 433 8.56 -31.59 13.71
CA ALA A 433 7.46 -30.96 14.42
C ALA A 433 6.16 -31.13 13.62
N GLN A 434 5.08 -31.54 14.26
CA GLN A 434 3.76 -31.54 13.65
C GLN A 434 3.08 -30.17 13.88
N VAL A 435 2.71 -29.50 12.79
CA VAL A 435 1.94 -28.24 12.81
C VAL A 435 0.77 -28.41 11.84
N GLY A 436 -0.44 -28.47 12.39
CA GLY A 436 -1.63 -28.88 11.63
C GLY A 436 -1.43 -30.27 11.01
N ASP A 437 -1.68 -30.36 9.70
CA ASP A 437 -1.55 -31.61 8.93
C ASP A 437 -0.15 -31.82 8.32
N ARG A 438 0.79 -30.90 8.55
CA ARG A 438 2.13 -30.92 7.97
C ARG A 438 3.21 -31.22 9.00
N LEU A 439 4.32 -31.79 8.51
CA LEU A 439 5.53 -32.05 9.27
C LEU A 439 6.59 -31.01 8.92
N TYR A 440 7.29 -30.49 9.92
CA TYR A 440 8.29 -29.45 9.76
C TYR A 440 9.63 -29.93 10.29
N THR A 441 10.71 -29.68 9.56
CA THR A 441 12.06 -29.86 10.11
C THR A 441 12.31 -28.81 11.20
N ARG A 442 13.29 -29.06 12.09
CA ARG A 442 13.71 -28.07 13.08
C ARG A 442 14.09 -26.74 12.43
N HIS A 443 14.82 -26.82 11.33
CA HIS A 443 15.24 -25.68 10.54
C HIS A 443 14.07 -24.87 9.97
N ALA A 444 12.97 -25.53 9.57
CA ALA A 444 11.76 -24.84 9.13
C ALA A 444 11.08 -24.10 10.29
N VAL A 445 10.90 -24.76 11.43
CA VAL A 445 10.28 -24.14 12.62
C VAL A 445 11.08 -22.95 13.14
N ASP A 446 12.41 -23.06 13.20
CA ASP A 446 13.28 -21.97 13.66
C ASP A 446 13.22 -20.74 12.73
N ARG A 447 12.84 -20.92 11.46
CA ARG A 447 12.63 -19.81 10.51
C ARG A 447 11.22 -19.26 10.55
N MET A 448 10.27 -20.03 11.04
CA MET A 448 8.89 -19.59 11.25
C MET A 448 8.70 -18.86 12.57
N GLN A 449 9.57 -19.04 13.56
CA GLN A 449 9.35 -18.55 14.92
C GLN A 449 8.98 -17.04 14.98
N PRO A 450 8.07 -16.64 15.88
CA PRO A 450 7.73 -15.23 16.13
C PRO A 450 8.98 -14.39 16.45
N GLY A 451 9.02 -13.14 15.98
CA GLY A 451 10.16 -12.21 16.10
C GLY A 451 10.66 -11.85 17.51
N GLY A 452 10.22 -12.54 18.56
CA GLY A 452 10.65 -12.34 19.96
C GLY A 452 11.17 -13.60 20.67
N LEU A 453 11.26 -14.76 20.01
CA LEU A 453 11.56 -16.04 20.68
C LEU A 453 12.96 -16.63 20.42
N GLY A 454 13.80 -15.97 19.63
CA GLY A 454 15.20 -16.37 19.43
C GLY A 454 15.73 -16.15 18.02
N THR A 455 16.93 -16.69 17.79
CA THR A 455 17.65 -16.65 16.51
C THR A 455 17.29 -17.84 15.61
N PRO A 456 17.06 -17.65 14.31
CA PRO A 456 16.89 -18.75 13.36
C PRO A 456 18.14 -19.62 13.25
N ALA A 457 17.96 -20.90 12.91
CA ALA A 457 19.08 -21.77 12.58
C ALA A 457 19.86 -21.23 11.36
N GLY A 458 21.15 -20.90 11.60
CA GLY A 458 22.10 -20.48 10.58
C GLY A 458 22.23 -18.97 10.33
N GLY A 459 21.87 -18.10 11.28
CA GLY A 459 22.18 -16.66 11.20
C GLY A 459 21.92 -15.87 12.50
N ASP A 460 22.43 -14.64 12.56
CA ASP A 460 22.15 -13.67 13.63
C ASP A 460 20.91 -12.82 13.28
N GLY A 461 20.01 -12.62 14.25
CA GLY A 461 18.79 -11.79 14.13
C GLY A 461 17.51 -12.44 14.66
N PRO A 462 16.42 -11.68 14.91
CA PRO A 462 15.15 -12.22 15.39
C PRO A 462 14.49 -13.15 14.35
N GLY A 463 13.64 -14.07 14.82
CA GLY A 463 12.79 -14.96 14.00
C GLY A 463 12.12 -14.25 12.82
N ARG A 464 12.01 -14.93 11.66
CA ARG A 464 11.54 -14.32 10.40
C ARG A 464 10.02 -14.15 10.29
N SER A 465 9.28 -14.40 11.37
CA SER A 465 7.84 -14.18 11.50
C SER A 465 6.96 -14.79 10.39
N PHE A 466 7.37 -15.93 9.82
CA PHE A 466 6.51 -16.67 8.88
C PHE A 466 5.50 -17.52 9.67
N SER A 467 4.23 -17.10 9.72
CA SER A 467 3.19 -17.87 10.41
C SER A 467 2.89 -19.20 9.70
N PRO A 468 2.47 -20.26 10.41
CA PRO A 468 2.04 -21.51 9.80
C PRO A 468 0.95 -21.33 8.74
N ASN A 469 0.04 -20.37 8.95
CA ASN A 469 -1.02 -20.05 7.99
C ASN A 469 -0.46 -19.46 6.69
N LEU A 470 0.57 -18.61 6.77
CA LEU A 470 1.26 -18.09 5.58
C LEU A 470 1.95 -19.22 4.79
N ILE A 471 2.54 -20.20 5.47
CA ILE A 471 3.15 -21.37 4.79
C ILE A 471 2.11 -22.18 4.05
N ASP A 472 0.96 -22.43 4.69
CA ASP A 472 -0.14 -23.16 4.09
C ASP A 472 -0.71 -22.42 2.87
N GLU A 473 -0.78 -21.08 2.93
CA GLU A 473 -1.19 -20.25 1.79
C GLU A 473 -0.18 -20.31 0.63
N VAL A 474 1.12 -20.21 0.91
CA VAL A 474 2.18 -20.29 -0.12
C VAL A 474 2.16 -21.67 -0.82
N ILE A 475 1.99 -22.76 -0.07
CA ILE A 475 1.92 -24.12 -0.66
C ILE A 475 0.64 -24.31 -1.48
N SER A 476 -0.48 -23.76 -1.01
CA SER A 476 -1.78 -23.99 -1.64
C SER A 476 -1.98 -23.13 -2.89
N ASN A 477 -1.48 -21.89 -2.88
CA ASN A 477 -1.77 -20.88 -3.90
C ASN A 477 -0.53 -20.37 -4.66
N GLY A 478 0.68 -20.70 -4.20
CA GLY A 478 1.92 -20.25 -4.83
C GLY A 478 2.26 -20.99 -6.13
N SER A 479 3.13 -20.38 -6.93
CA SER A 479 3.73 -21.05 -8.09
C SER A 479 4.70 -22.12 -7.60
N SER A 480 4.74 -23.29 -8.24
CA SER A 480 5.61 -24.39 -7.81
C SER A 480 6.60 -24.82 -8.89
N ARG A 481 7.78 -25.27 -8.46
CA ARG A 481 8.77 -25.94 -9.31
C ARG A 481 9.41 -27.10 -8.55
N SER A 482 9.64 -28.21 -9.25
CA SER A 482 10.40 -29.35 -8.70
C SER A 482 11.90 -29.17 -8.93
N VAL A 483 12.70 -29.54 -7.95
CA VAL A 483 14.16 -29.59 -8.01
C VAL A 483 14.65 -30.83 -7.29
N THR A 484 15.63 -31.50 -7.86
CA THR A 484 16.29 -32.64 -7.19
C THR A 484 17.54 -32.15 -6.49
N VAL A 485 17.62 -32.36 -5.17
CA VAL A 485 18.80 -32.02 -4.36
C VAL A 485 19.27 -33.28 -3.65
N ASN A 486 20.52 -33.69 -3.90
CA ASN A 486 21.10 -34.93 -3.35
C ASN A 486 20.26 -36.19 -3.62
N GLY A 487 19.64 -36.29 -4.80
CA GLY A 487 18.81 -37.43 -5.19
C GLY A 487 17.39 -37.45 -4.58
N VAL A 488 17.02 -36.43 -3.80
CA VAL A 488 15.66 -36.28 -3.25
C VAL A 488 14.91 -35.21 -4.03
N GLU A 489 13.71 -35.55 -4.51
CA GLU A 489 12.83 -34.59 -5.16
C GLU A 489 12.20 -33.64 -4.13
N ARG A 490 12.35 -32.34 -4.39
CA ARG A 490 11.80 -31.26 -3.57
C ARG A 490 10.93 -30.37 -4.44
N THR A 491 9.85 -29.87 -3.87
CA THR A 491 9.00 -28.87 -4.52
C THR A 491 9.20 -27.54 -3.80
N ILE A 492 9.62 -26.53 -4.55
CA ILE A 492 9.70 -25.14 -4.10
C ILE A 492 8.41 -24.46 -4.51
N TYR A 493 7.66 -23.98 -3.51
CA TYR A 493 6.51 -23.11 -3.69
C TYR A 493 6.94 -21.66 -3.45
N SER A 494 6.56 -20.77 -4.36
CA SER A 494 6.91 -19.35 -4.32
C SER A 494 5.64 -18.51 -4.42
N SER A 495 5.43 -17.59 -3.47
CA SER A 495 4.35 -16.61 -3.50
C SER A 495 4.82 -15.30 -2.86
N GLY A 496 4.66 -14.18 -3.56
CA GLY A 496 5.19 -12.89 -3.13
C GLY A 496 6.70 -12.94 -2.84
N THR A 497 7.09 -12.60 -1.61
CA THR A 497 8.49 -12.66 -1.14
C THR A 497 8.81 -13.90 -0.29
N ALA A 498 8.02 -14.97 -0.37
CA ALA A 498 8.26 -16.21 0.38
C ALA A 498 8.53 -17.41 -0.54
N GLU A 499 9.52 -18.22 -0.19
CA GLU A 499 9.74 -19.57 -0.74
C GLU A 499 9.61 -20.61 0.36
N VAL A 500 8.80 -21.64 0.09
CA VAL A 500 8.64 -22.81 0.94
C VAL A 500 9.16 -24.02 0.20
N VAL A 501 10.20 -24.65 0.75
CA VAL A 501 10.77 -25.88 0.20
C VAL A 501 10.16 -27.06 0.93
N THR A 502 9.59 -28.00 0.16
CA THR A 502 8.92 -29.17 0.70
C THR A 502 9.38 -30.47 0.06
N GLU A 503 9.10 -31.57 0.73
CA GLU A 503 9.22 -32.94 0.24
C GLU A 503 7.87 -33.66 0.34
N GLN A 504 7.73 -34.78 -0.36
CA GLN A 504 6.54 -35.65 -0.35
C GLN A 504 5.24 -34.89 -0.70
N GLY A 505 5.28 -34.08 -1.77
CA GLY A 505 4.09 -33.37 -2.27
C GLY A 505 3.53 -32.32 -1.30
N GLY A 506 4.40 -31.60 -0.59
CA GLY A 506 3.99 -30.54 0.35
C GLY A 506 3.69 -31.00 1.77
N ARG A 507 3.86 -32.30 2.08
CA ARG A 507 3.60 -32.87 3.42
C ARG A 507 4.69 -32.58 4.43
N ILE A 508 5.95 -32.50 3.97
CA ILE A 508 7.10 -32.20 4.82
C ILE A 508 7.69 -30.85 4.40
N VAL A 509 7.63 -29.85 5.28
CA VAL A 509 8.26 -28.54 5.09
C VAL A 509 9.70 -28.59 5.59
N ILE A 510 10.63 -28.38 4.66
CA ILE A 510 12.07 -28.48 4.89
C ILE A 510 12.66 -27.15 5.31
N THR A 511 12.28 -26.06 4.64
CA THR A 511 12.70 -24.71 5.02
C THR A 511 11.78 -23.65 4.45
N VAL A 512 11.81 -22.47 5.06
CA VAL A 512 11.11 -21.27 4.61
C VAL A 512 12.16 -20.18 4.42
N ASN A 513 12.13 -19.52 3.27
CA ASN A 513 13.07 -18.45 2.91
C ASN A 513 12.33 -17.20 2.44
N PRO A 514 12.90 -16.02 2.63
CA PRO A 514 12.54 -14.88 1.79
C PRO A 514 12.94 -15.18 0.34
N PHE A 515 12.01 -15.01 -0.61
CA PHE A 515 12.24 -15.11 -2.05
C PHE A 515 13.30 -14.09 -2.43
N ARG A 516 14.49 -14.57 -2.74
CA ARG A 516 15.53 -13.77 -3.40
C ARG A 516 15.28 -13.94 -4.88
N GLY A 517 14.56 -13.00 -5.49
CA GLY A 517 14.39 -12.96 -6.93
C GLY A 517 15.75 -13.15 -7.60
N GLY A 518 15.84 -14.18 -8.46
CA GLY A 518 17.00 -14.38 -9.31
C GLY A 518 17.20 -13.16 -10.20
N GLN A 519 18.48 -12.80 -10.38
CA GLN A 519 19.00 -11.67 -11.14
C GLN A 519 18.38 -11.46 -12.53
#